data_AF-A0A9F2RB79-F1
#
_entry.id   AF-A0A9F2RB79-F1
#
_cell.length_a   1.000
_cell.length_b   1.000
_cell.length_c   1.000
_cell.angle_alpha   90.00
_cell.angle_beta   90.00
_cell.angle_gamma   90.00
#
_symmetry.space_group_name_H-M   'P 1'
#
loop_
_entity.id
_entity.type
_entity.pdbx_description
1 polymer ?
#
loop_
_entity_poly.entity_id
_entity_poly.type
_entity_poly.pdbx_seq_one_letter_code
_entity_poly.pdbx_strand_id
1 'polypeptide(L)'
;MASATGIVRFIRNWLSGRDLQVKLQLRYTEISKRTQPPPRLPLGPSHKFADNYYCTRDGRREAFPPIVLVSAQKKLAPGVEAGSPDSSVATVAKTPGFPPRKWELSKDEPYL
;
A
#
# COMPACT_ATOMS: atom_id res chain seq x y z
N MET A 1 -18.74 -19.33 -27.02
CA MET A 1 -19.96 -20.15 -26.87
C MET A 1 -19.55 -21.60 -26.74
N ALA A 2 -19.79 -22.21 -25.60
CA ALA A 2 -19.51 -23.63 -25.36
C ALA A 2 -20.36 -24.55 -26.26
N SER A 3 -21.51 -24.09 -26.74
CA SER A 3 -22.45 -24.82 -27.61
C SER A 3 -22.29 -24.55 -29.12
N ALA A 4 -21.29 -23.77 -29.55
CA ALA A 4 -21.10 -23.50 -30.97
C ALA A 4 -20.73 -24.78 -31.73
N THR A 5 -21.31 -24.98 -32.91
CA THR A 5 -20.95 -26.10 -33.80
C THR A 5 -19.51 -25.98 -34.28
N GLY A 6 -18.90 -27.10 -34.69
CA GLY A 6 -17.48 -27.14 -35.07
C GLY A 6 -17.11 -26.15 -36.17
N ILE A 7 -17.97 -26.00 -37.18
CA ILE A 7 -17.76 -25.05 -38.30
C ILE A 7 -17.77 -23.60 -37.80
N VAL A 8 -18.73 -23.22 -36.96
CA VAL A 8 -18.81 -21.85 -36.42
C VAL A 8 -17.62 -21.57 -35.49
N ARG A 9 -17.18 -22.56 -34.70
CA ARG A 9 -15.96 -22.44 -33.88
C ARG A 9 -14.72 -22.20 -34.74
N PHE A 10 -14.58 -22.94 -35.84
CA PHE A 10 -13.45 -22.78 -36.76
C PHE A 10 -13.42 -21.39 -37.39
N ILE A 11 -14.53 -20.95 -37.99
CA ILE A 11 -14.64 -19.61 -38.64
C ILE A 11 -14.32 -18.51 -37.62
N ARG A 12 -14.88 -18.59 -36.41
CA ARG A 12 -14.64 -17.62 -35.34
C ARG A 12 -13.16 -17.54 -34.95
N ASN A 13 -12.54 -18.69 -34.71
CA ASN A 13 -11.15 -18.74 -34.28
C ASN A 13 -10.22 -18.23 -35.41
N TRP A 14 -10.48 -18.60 -36.66
CA TRP A 14 -9.74 -18.14 -37.84
C TRP A 14 -9.82 -16.62 -38.02
N LEU A 15 -11.02 -16.03 -38.01
CA LEU A 15 -11.22 -14.58 -38.14
C LEU A 15 -10.60 -13.78 -36.98
N SER A 16 -10.48 -14.38 -35.80
CA SER A 16 -9.91 -13.72 -34.62
C SER A 16 -8.39 -13.88 -34.47
N GLY A 17 -7.76 -14.76 -35.25
CA GLY A 17 -6.33 -15.08 -35.17
C GLY A 17 -5.89 -15.80 -33.89
N ARG A 18 -6.83 -16.31 -33.06
CA ARG A 18 -6.53 -17.01 -31.80
C ARG A 18 -7.61 -18.03 -31.42
N ASP A 19 -7.26 -18.99 -30.57
CA ASP A 19 -8.25 -19.92 -30.04
C ASP A 19 -9.07 -19.29 -28.89
N LEU A 20 -10.24 -18.76 -29.24
CA LEU A 20 -11.18 -18.21 -28.27
C LEU A 20 -11.85 -19.26 -27.38
N GLN A 21 -11.76 -20.56 -27.72
CA GLN A 21 -12.37 -21.60 -26.89
C GLN A 21 -11.64 -21.81 -25.57
N VAL A 22 -10.33 -21.51 -25.52
CA VAL A 22 -9.51 -21.65 -24.30
C VAL A 22 -9.89 -20.59 -23.25
N LYS A 23 -10.21 -19.37 -23.69
CA LYS A 23 -10.58 -18.24 -22.81
C LYS A 23 -11.89 -17.60 -23.28
N LEU A 24 -13.01 -18.24 -22.93
CA LEU A 24 -14.34 -17.75 -23.25
C LEU A 24 -14.72 -16.56 -22.35
N GLN A 25 -15.44 -15.59 -22.93
CA GLN A 25 -15.96 -14.43 -22.19
C GLN A 25 -17.18 -14.80 -21.32
N LEU A 26 -17.96 -15.78 -21.76
CA LEU A 26 -19.12 -16.29 -21.02
C LEU A 26 -18.66 -17.34 -20.02
N ARG A 27 -19.23 -17.27 -18.81
CA ARG A 27 -18.94 -18.19 -17.71
C ARG A 27 -19.84 -19.41 -17.77
N TYR A 28 -19.29 -20.59 -17.51
CA TYR A 28 -20.02 -21.86 -17.45
C TYR A 28 -19.86 -22.50 -16.07
N THR A 29 -19.35 -23.72 -16.01
CA THR A 29 -19.25 -24.53 -14.79
C THR A 29 -17.94 -24.34 -14.03
N GLU A 30 -17.00 -23.60 -14.61
CA GLU A 30 -15.68 -23.31 -14.02
C GLU A 30 -15.72 -22.33 -12.85
N ILE A 31 -16.84 -21.62 -12.66
CA ILE A 31 -17.01 -20.68 -11.55
C ILE A 31 -17.53 -21.36 -10.29
N SER A 32 -17.26 -20.75 -9.15
CA SER A 32 -17.79 -21.20 -7.87
C SER A 32 -19.33 -21.23 -7.85
N LYS A 33 -19.90 -22.17 -7.08
CA LYS A 33 -21.35 -22.27 -6.90
C LYS A 33 -21.93 -21.00 -6.27
N ARG A 34 -23.22 -20.74 -6.51
CA ARG A 34 -23.93 -19.61 -5.89
C ARG A 34 -24.11 -19.78 -4.39
N THR A 35 -24.38 -21.00 -3.94
CA THR A 35 -24.47 -21.34 -2.52
C THR A 35 -23.12 -21.81 -2.02
N GLN A 36 -22.62 -21.16 -0.96
CA GLN A 36 -21.36 -21.49 -0.30
C GLN A 36 -21.65 -22.04 1.11
N PRO A 37 -20.79 -22.93 1.64
CA PRO A 37 -20.91 -23.38 3.02
C PRO A 37 -20.65 -22.20 3.99
N PRO A 38 -21.20 -22.25 5.22
CA PRO A 38 -20.94 -21.20 6.21
C PRO A 38 -19.44 -21.13 6.56
N PRO A 39 -18.81 -19.95 6.53
CA PRO A 39 -17.40 -19.81 6.84
C PRO A 39 -17.15 -19.81 8.36
N ARG A 40 -15.92 -20.19 8.76
CA ARG A 40 -15.37 -19.95 10.11
C ARG A 40 -14.18 -19.00 9.97
N LEU A 41 -14.42 -17.71 10.21
CA LEU A 41 -13.40 -16.69 10.05
C LEU A 41 -12.38 -16.73 11.21
N PRO A 42 -11.08 -16.52 10.94
CA PRO A 42 -10.09 -16.41 12.00
C PRO A 42 -10.31 -15.14 12.83
N LEU A 43 -9.90 -15.20 14.09
CA LEU A 43 -9.93 -14.05 14.99
C LEU A 43 -8.73 -13.12 14.75
N GLY A 44 -8.90 -11.84 15.06
CA GLY A 44 -7.83 -10.85 15.00
C GLY A 44 -6.82 -10.97 16.16
N PRO A 45 -5.66 -10.29 16.07
CA PRO A 45 -4.52 -10.46 16.99
C PRO A 45 -4.80 -10.07 18.45
N SER A 46 -5.82 -9.24 18.69
CA SER A 46 -6.24 -8.82 20.04
C SER A 46 -7.31 -9.74 20.66
N HIS A 47 -7.61 -10.91 20.10
CA HIS A 47 -8.44 -11.92 20.77
C HIS A 47 -7.59 -12.80 21.69
N LYS A 48 -7.00 -12.19 22.72
CA LYS A 48 -6.15 -12.85 23.72
C LYS A 48 -6.80 -12.76 25.09
N PHE A 49 -6.68 -13.84 25.87
CA PHE A 49 -7.25 -13.94 27.22
C PHE A 49 -6.42 -13.25 28.30
N ALA A 50 -5.10 -13.12 28.10
CA ALA A 50 -4.17 -12.48 29.01
C ALA A 50 -3.24 -11.53 28.24
N ASP A 51 -2.58 -10.61 28.96
CA ASP A 51 -1.60 -9.65 28.43
C ASP A 51 -2.09 -8.85 27.21
N ASN A 52 -3.34 -8.37 27.30
CA ASN A 52 -4.04 -7.69 26.21
C ASN A 52 -4.78 -6.43 26.70
N TYR A 53 -4.12 -5.68 27.56
CA TYR A 53 -4.62 -4.40 28.04
C TYR A 53 -4.78 -3.42 26.88
N TYR A 54 -5.90 -2.71 26.83
CA TYR A 54 -6.14 -1.75 25.74
C TYR A 54 -5.14 -0.59 25.75
N CYS A 55 -4.70 -0.16 26.94
CA CYS A 55 -3.78 0.96 27.11
C CYS A 55 -2.41 0.75 26.46
N THR A 56 -1.95 -0.49 26.25
CA THR A 56 -0.66 -0.79 25.62
C THR A 56 -0.70 -0.79 24.09
N ARG A 57 -1.89 -0.69 23.49
CA ARG A 57 -2.10 -0.73 22.03
C ARG A 57 -3.06 0.35 21.52
N ASP A 58 -3.37 1.34 22.35
CA ASP A 58 -4.23 2.47 21.97
C ASP A 58 -3.42 3.52 21.20
N GLY A 59 -3.12 3.23 19.93
CA GLY A 59 -2.39 4.15 19.04
C GLY A 59 -3.07 5.51 18.85
N ARG A 60 -4.37 5.63 19.13
CA ARG A 60 -5.08 6.92 19.12
C ARG A 60 -4.59 7.85 20.24
N ARG A 61 -4.09 7.30 21.35
CA ARG A 61 -3.49 8.07 22.47
C ARG A 61 -1.98 8.29 22.33
N GLU A 62 -1.34 7.62 21.39
CA GLU A 62 0.08 7.82 21.06
C GLU A 62 0.31 9.03 20.15
N ALA A 63 -0.77 9.64 19.62
CA ALA A 63 -0.69 10.86 18.85
C ALA A 63 -0.38 12.06 19.76
N PHE A 64 0.75 12.72 19.51
CA PHE A 64 1.16 13.94 20.21
C PHE A 64 0.89 15.19 19.36
N PRO A 65 0.73 16.37 19.99
CA PRO A 65 0.77 17.63 19.27
C PRO A 65 2.08 17.78 18.45
N PRO A 66 2.06 18.52 17.33
CA PRO A 66 3.24 18.71 16.50
C PRO A 66 4.36 19.43 17.26
N ILE A 67 5.61 19.07 16.98
CA ILE A 67 6.78 19.74 17.55
C ILE A 67 6.96 21.10 16.86
N VAL A 68 6.97 22.17 17.63
CA VAL A 68 7.17 23.54 17.13
C VAL A 68 8.67 23.84 17.08
N LEU A 69 9.24 23.92 15.88
CA LEU A 69 10.67 24.21 15.67
C LEU A 69 11.00 25.71 15.75
N VAL A 70 10.10 26.55 15.25
CA VAL A 70 10.23 28.02 15.25
C VAL A 70 8.86 28.61 15.58
N SER A 71 8.81 29.53 16.53
CA SER A 71 7.61 30.30 16.91
C SER A 71 7.93 31.79 16.95
N ALA A 72 7.01 32.64 16.49
CA ALA A 72 7.17 34.09 16.57
C ALA A 72 7.21 34.63 18.02
N GLN A 73 6.65 33.88 18.97
CA GLN A 73 6.71 34.19 20.40
C GLN A 73 8.01 33.63 20.99
N LYS A 74 8.83 34.49 21.63
CA LYS A 74 10.01 34.07 22.41
C LYS A 74 9.56 33.37 23.68
N LYS A 75 9.84 32.08 23.81
CA LYS A 75 9.76 31.38 25.10
C LYS A 75 11.00 31.79 25.92
N LEU A 76 10.78 32.48 27.05
CA LEU A 76 11.87 32.79 27.98
C LEU A 76 12.43 31.48 28.56
N ALA A 77 13.74 31.27 28.45
CA ALA A 77 14.40 30.18 29.15
C ALA A 77 14.37 30.46 30.66
N PRO A 78 14.19 29.44 31.53
CA PRO A 78 14.45 29.62 32.95
C PRO A 78 15.95 29.96 33.10
N GLY A 79 16.23 31.06 33.79
CA GLY A 79 17.47 31.84 33.71
C GLY A 79 18.77 31.04 33.62
N VAL A 80 19.44 31.15 32.47
CA VAL A 80 20.88 30.93 32.30
C VAL A 80 21.38 31.98 31.29
N GLU A 81 22.54 32.56 31.61
CA GLU A 81 23.12 33.74 30.97
C GLU A 81 23.40 33.58 29.47
N ALA A 82 23.23 34.70 28.75
CA ALA A 82 23.38 34.79 27.31
C ALA A 82 24.85 34.68 26.88
N GLY A 83 25.23 33.50 26.38
CA GLY A 83 26.49 33.30 25.65
C GLY A 83 26.45 33.97 24.28
N SER A 84 27.54 34.66 23.94
CA SER A 84 27.77 35.47 22.73
C SER A 84 27.46 34.75 21.40
N PRO A 85 26.88 35.43 20.39
CA PRO A 85 26.52 34.81 19.11
C PRO A 85 27.61 35.02 18.05
N ASP A 86 28.72 34.29 18.10
CA ASP A 86 29.72 34.35 17.01
C ASP A 86 30.34 32.99 16.71
N SER A 87 29.72 32.26 15.77
CA SER A 87 30.43 31.40 14.81
C SER A 87 29.48 30.99 13.68
N SER A 88 29.56 31.69 12.54
CA SER A 88 28.88 31.28 11.31
C SER A 88 29.59 30.07 10.72
N VAL A 89 29.27 28.88 11.25
CA VAL A 89 29.66 27.61 10.63
C VAL A 89 28.83 27.45 9.35
N ALA A 90 29.48 27.26 8.21
CA ALA A 90 28.82 27.04 6.92
C ALA A 90 27.86 25.84 7.03
N THR A 91 26.56 26.11 7.08
CA THR A 91 25.53 25.08 7.15
C THR A 91 25.31 24.49 5.76
N VAL A 92 25.62 23.21 5.58
CA VAL A 92 25.24 22.47 4.37
C VAL A 92 23.72 22.51 4.21
N ALA A 93 23.24 22.82 3.00
CA ALA A 93 21.81 22.83 2.70
C ALA A 93 21.21 21.43 2.93
N LYS A 94 20.16 21.36 3.75
CA LYS A 94 19.45 20.10 4.06
C LYS A 94 18.29 19.92 3.08
N THR A 95 18.19 18.75 2.44
CA THR A 95 17.01 18.36 1.65
C THR A 95 16.06 17.50 2.48
N PRO A 96 14.73 17.65 2.35
CA PRO A 96 13.79 16.73 3.00
C PRO A 96 13.88 15.35 2.36
N GLY A 97 14.34 14.36 3.13
CA GLY A 97 14.51 12.99 2.66
C GLY A 97 15.72 12.78 1.74
N PHE A 98 15.92 11.52 1.34
CA PHE A 98 16.95 11.14 0.38
C PHE A 98 16.44 11.31 -1.06
N PRO A 99 17.32 11.59 -2.04
CA PRO A 99 16.92 11.60 -3.44
C PRO A 99 16.34 10.23 -3.83
N PRO A 100 15.21 10.19 -4.57
CA PRO A 100 14.60 8.92 -4.95
C PRO A 100 15.59 8.11 -5.78
N ARG A 101 15.69 6.81 -5.48
CA ARG A 101 16.47 5.89 -6.30
C ARG A 101 15.82 5.79 -7.68
N LYS A 102 16.64 5.86 -8.74
CA LYS A 102 16.18 5.62 -10.10
C LYS A 102 15.60 4.21 -10.18
N TRP A 103 14.38 4.07 -10.66
CA TRP A 103 13.76 2.76 -10.87
C TRP A 103 14.48 2.00 -11.99
N GLU A 104 14.61 0.70 -11.83
CA GLU A 104 15.17 -0.20 -12.84
C GLU A 104 14.08 -0.60 -13.84
N LEU A 105 14.48 -0.89 -15.08
CA LEU A 105 13.56 -1.40 -16.09
C LEU A 105 13.16 -2.85 -15.75
N SER A 106 11.90 -3.20 -16.01
CA SER A 106 11.38 -4.56 -15.76
C SER A 106 12.20 -5.61 -16.50
N LYS A 107 12.39 -6.78 -15.88
CA LYS A 107 13.07 -7.93 -16.49
C LYS A 107 12.12 -8.89 -17.23
N ASP A 108 10.81 -8.80 -16.95
CA ASP A 108 9.82 -9.74 -17.48
C ASP A 108 9.37 -9.34 -18.90
N GLU A 109 8.94 -8.08 -19.07
CA GLU A 109 8.52 -7.50 -20.35
C GLU A 109 8.92 -6.00 -20.37
N PRO A 110 10.20 -5.68 -20.71
CA PRO A 110 10.72 -4.31 -20.67
C PRO A 110 10.15 -3.39 -21.75
N TYR A 111 9.59 -3.98 -22.82
CA TYR A 111 9.04 -3.29 -23.98
C TYR A 111 7.68 -3.88 -24.30
N LEU A 112 6.73 -3.03 -24.67
CA LEU A 112 5.39 -3.40 -25.15
C LEU A 112 5.39 -3.59 -26.67
#